data_AF-A0A8T4LZ84-F1
#
_entry.id   AF-A0A8T4LZ84-F1
#
_cell.length_a   1.000
_cell.length_b   1.000
_cell.length_c   1.000
_cell.angle_alpha   90.00
_cell.angle_beta   90.00
_cell.angle_gamma   90.00
#
_symmetry.space_group_name_H-M   'P 1'
#
loop_
_entity.id
_entity.type
_entity.pdbx_description
1 polymer ?
#
loop_
_entity_poly.entity_id
_entity_poly.type
_entity_poly.pdbx_seq_one_letter_code
_entity_poly.pdbx_strand_id
1 'polypeptide(L)'
;MNAIEYYKLKFGSDRNKAFIHLTKEVGELAGSIEKEKHDMAQYELVEILGLCYFLASTYEMHNVNEKLESVYTEKLQKLKG
;
A
#
# COMPACT_ATOMS: atom_id res chain seq x y z
N MET A 1 11.54 -5.21 6.25
CA MET A 1 10.85 -5.49 4.97
C MET A 1 11.51 -4.64 3.90
N ASN A 2 11.97 -5.24 2.80
CA ASN A 2 12.80 -4.56 1.79
C ASN A 2 12.14 -3.29 1.21
N ALA A 3 10.82 -3.26 1.04
CA ALA A 3 10.12 -2.07 0.56
C ALA A 3 10.14 -0.89 1.56
N ILE A 4 10.11 -1.14 2.88
CA ILE A 4 10.23 -0.06 3.88
C ILE A 4 11.63 0.57 3.78
N GLU A 5 12.67 -0.26 3.68
CA GLU A 5 14.05 0.21 3.55
C GLU A 5 14.26 1.00 2.26
N TYR A 6 13.76 0.48 1.13
CA TYR A 6 13.79 1.17 -0.16
C TYR A 6 13.11 2.54 -0.08
N TYR A 7 11.87 2.62 0.43
CA TYR A 7 11.13 3.87 0.48
C TYR A 7 11.67 4.84 1.53
N LYS A 8 12.28 4.35 2.61
CA LYS A 8 13.04 5.16 3.56
C LYS A 8 14.26 5.81 2.90
N LEU A 9 14.97 5.11 2.02
CA LEU A 9 16.07 5.70 1.24
C LEU A 9 15.55 6.71 0.19
N LYS A 10 14.42 6.41 -0.45
CA LYS A 10 13.81 7.26 -1.51
C LYS A 10 13.21 8.56 -0.97
N PHE A 11 12.55 8.50 0.18
CA PHE A 11 11.75 9.61 0.72
C PHE A 11 12.20 10.13 2.09
N GLY A 12 13.08 9.42 2.78
CA GLY A 12 13.49 9.79 4.14
C GLY A 12 12.29 9.79 5.09
N SER A 13 12.09 10.91 5.78
CA SER A 13 10.94 11.16 6.69
C SER A 13 9.79 11.94 6.04
N ASP A 14 9.88 12.24 4.74
CA ASP A 14 8.87 13.04 4.03
C ASP A 14 7.64 12.20 3.66
N ARG A 15 6.70 12.13 4.61
CA ARG A 15 5.42 11.44 4.45
C ARG A 15 4.55 12.02 3.34
N ASN A 16 4.61 13.34 3.13
CA ASN A 16 3.80 13.99 2.11
C ASN A 16 4.26 13.59 0.71
N LYS A 17 5.58 13.58 0.48
CA LYS A 17 6.16 13.11 -0.78
C LYS A 17 5.85 11.65 -1.06
N ALA A 18 5.93 10.79 -0.04
CA ALA A 18 5.57 9.38 -0.16
C ALA A 18 4.08 9.18 -0.46
N PHE A 19 3.19 9.94 0.18
CA PHE A 19 1.75 9.89 -0.10
C PHE A 19 1.41 10.39 -1.50
N ILE A 20 2.03 11.48 -1.95
CA ILE A 20 1.87 11.96 -3.34
C ILE A 20 2.34 10.90 -4.33
N HIS A 21 3.45 10.20 -4.06
CA HIS A 21 3.89 9.10 -4.91
C HIS A 21 2.86 7.96 -4.95
N LEU A 22 2.31 7.56 -3.80
CA LEU A 22 1.23 6.56 -3.75
C LEU A 22 0.05 6.93 -4.65
N THR A 23 -0.39 8.20 -4.64
CA THR A 23 -1.50 8.63 -5.50
C THR A 23 -1.19 8.52 -7.00
N LYS A 24 0.09 8.66 -7.39
CA LYS A 24 0.53 8.46 -8.77
C LYS A 24 0.50 6.99 -9.15
N GLU A 25 1.03 6.11 -8.30
CA GLU A 25 1.01 4.66 -8.54
C GLU A 25 -0.43 4.13 -8.68
N VAL A 26 -1.37 4.67 -7.90
CA VAL A 26 -2.82 4.33 -8.05
C VAL A 26 -3.37 4.78 -9.41
N GLY A 27 -2.93 5.92 -9.94
CA GLY A 27 -3.29 6.38 -11.27
C GLY A 27 -2.70 5.52 -12.39
N GLU A 28 -1.46 5.05 -12.21
CA GLU A 28 -0.82 4.10 -13.13
C GLU A 28 -1.56 2.76 -13.14
N LEU A 29 -1.91 2.23 -11.96
CA LEU A 29 -2.75 1.04 -11.80
C LEU A 29 -4.10 1.17 -12.53
N ALA A 30 -4.78 2.31 -12.36
CA ALA A 30 -6.04 2.56 -13.07
C ALA A 30 -5.84 2.47 -14.59
N GLY A 31 -4.80 3.12 -15.12
CA GLY A 31 -4.48 3.09 -16.54
C GLY A 31 -4.08 1.71 -17.07
N SER A 32 -3.43 0.87 -16.26
CA SER A 32 -3.09 -0.51 -16.62
C SER A 32 -4.31 -1.43 -16.62
N ILE A 33 -5.23 -1.25 -15.66
CA ILE A 33 -6.51 -1.98 -15.62
C ILE A 33 -7.38 -1.62 -16.83
N GLU A 34 -7.52 -0.34 -17.16
CA GLU A 34 -8.30 0.13 -18.33
C GLU A 34 -7.79 -0.45 -19.65
N LYS A 35 -6.48 -0.75 -19.73
CA LYS A 35 -5.82 -1.29 -20.92
C LYS A 35 -5.66 -2.81 -20.88
N GLU A 36 -6.27 -3.48 -19.90
CA GLU A 36 -6.21 -4.93 -19.70
C GLU A 36 -4.76 -5.46 -19.59
N LYS A 37 -3.84 -4.65 -19.07
CA LYS A 37 -2.43 -5.01 -18.89
C LYS A 37 -2.22 -5.70 -17.55
N HIS A 38 -2.65 -6.96 -17.45
CA HIS A 38 -2.66 -7.71 -16.19
C HIS A 38 -1.30 -7.77 -15.47
N ASP A 39 -0.22 -8.05 -16.19
CA ASP A 39 1.12 -8.14 -15.58
C ASP A 39 1.59 -6.79 -15.01
N MET A 40 1.26 -5.69 -15.69
CA MET A 40 1.59 -4.34 -15.20
C MET A 40 0.74 -3.97 -13.99
N ALA A 41 -0.56 -4.27 -14.03
CA ALA A 41 -1.45 -4.05 -12.89
C ALA A 41 -0.99 -4.83 -11.64
N GLN A 42 -0.50 -6.07 -11.81
CA GLN A 42 0.08 -6.84 -10.72
C GLN A 42 1.35 -6.20 -10.16
N TYR A 43 2.23 -5.70 -11.03
CA TYR A 43 3.44 -5.00 -10.62
C TYR A 43 3.11 -3.72 -9.83
N GLU A 44 2.22 -2.88 -10.35
CA GLU A 44 1.79 -1.62 -9.72
C GLU A 44 1.09 -1.88 -8.38
N LEU A 45 0.30 -2.96 -8.25
CA LEU A 45 -0.27 -3.38 -6.98
C LEU A 45 0.80 -3.69 -5.93
N VAL A 46 1.91 -4.36 -6.31
CA VAL A 46 3.01 -4.65 -5.39
C VAL A 46 3.71 -3.37 -4.94
N GLU A 47 3.92 -2.40 -5.84
CA GLU A 47 4.50 -1.09 -5.50
C GLU A 47 3.59 -0.31 -4.53
N ILE A 48 2.29 -0.28 -4.80
CA ILE A 48 1.27 0.34 -3.94
C ILE A 48 1.29 -0.30 -2.55
N LEU A 49 1.31 -1.64 -2.46
CA LEU A 49 1.37 -2.34 -1.18
C LEU A 49 2.67 -1.97 -0.43
N GLY A 50 3.82 -2.00 -1.10
CA GLY A 50 5.10 -1.60 -0.52
C GLY A 50 5.08 -0.18 0.06
N LEU A 51 4.49 0.77 -0.68
CA LEU A 51 4.29 2.15 -0.22
C LEU A 51 3.36 2.25 0.98
N CYS A 52 2.25 1.49 0.99
CA CYS A 52 1.34 1.46 2.11
C CYS A 52 2.01 0.96 3.40
N TYR A 53 2.84 -0.09 3.32
CA TYR A 53 3.61 -0.54 4.48
C TYR A 53 4.65 0.49 4.92
N PHE A 54 5.33 1.16 3.98
CA PHE A 54 6.25 2.25 4.33
C PHE A 54 5.51 3.36 5.07
N LEU A 55 4.40 3.86 4.51
CA LEU A 55 3.58 4.89 5.15
C LEU A 55 3.11 4.45 6.54
N ALA A 56 2.58 3.23 6.68
CA ALA A 56 2.20 2.67 7.97
C ALA A 56 3.36 2.69 8.98
N SER A 57 4.57 2.33 8.55
CA SER A 57 5.76 2.39 9.41
C SER A 57 6.09 3.81 9.88
N THR A 58 5.78 4.83 9.09
CA THR A 58 5.97 6.25 9.49
C THR A 58 4.94 6.74 10.51
N TYR A 59 3.88 5.96 10.73
CA TYR A 59 2.90 6.15 11.81
C TYR A 59 3.11 5.17 12.97
N GLU A 60 4.32 4.57 13.06
CA GLU A 60 4.68 3.61 14.12
C GLU A 60 3.76 2.37 14.14
N MET A 61 3.10 2.08 13.01
CA MET A 61 2.27 0.90 12.86
C MET A 61 3.15 -0.28 12.41
N HIS A 62 3.69 -1.01 13.39
CA HIS A 62 4.63 -2.11 13.15
C HIS A 62 3.97 -3.45 12.87
N ASN A 63 2.68 -3.62 13.24
CA ASN A 63 1.92 -4.87 13.10
C ASN A 63 0.81 -4.77 12.05
N VAL A 64 1.15 -4.25 10.86
CA VAL A 64 0.17 -3.98 9.79
C VAL A 64 -0.69 -5.20 9.45
N ASN A 65 -0.10 -6.38 9.33
CA ASN A 65 -0.81 -7.60 8.94
C ASN A 65 -1.81 -8.06 10.00
N GLU A 66 -1.40 -8.13 11.26
CA GLU A 66 -2.27 -8.49 12.37
C GLU A 66 -3.44 -7.51 12.50
N LYS A 67 -3.17 -6.21 12.31
CA LYS A 67 -4.19 -5.17 12.40
C LYS A 67 -5.15 -5.23 11.21
N LEU A 68 -4.68 -5.54 10.01
CA LEU A 68 -5.52 -5.81 8.85
C LEU A 68 -6.43 -7.01 9.12
N GLU A 69 -5.86 -8.14 9.56
CA GLU A 69 -6.62 -9.34 9.87
C GLU A 69 -7.70 -9.08 10.93
N SER A 70 -7.34 -8.42 12.04
CA SER A 70 -8.27 -8.07 13.11
C SER A 70 -9.43 -7.18 12.61
N VAL A 71 -9.11 -6.08 11.92
CA VAL A 71 -10.13 -5.14 11.40
C VAL A 71 -11.05 -5.82 10.39
N TYR A 72 -10.51 -6.61 9.47
CA TYR A 72 -11.32 -7.26 8.45
C TYR A 72 -12.08 -8.48 8.97
N THR A 73 -11.60 -9.13 10.03
CA THR A 73 -12.37 -10.16 10.76
C THR A 73 -13.61 -9.55 11.40
N GLU A 74 -13.47 -8.42 12.11
CA GLU A 74 -14.60 -7.72 12.71
C GLU A 74 -15.60 -7.22 11.64
N LYS A 75 -15.10 -6.64 10.55
CA LYS A 75 -15.95 -6.23 9.42
C LYS A 75 -16.68 -7.42 8.80
N LEU A 76 -16.01 -8.55 8.64
CA LEU A 76 -16.62 -9.77 8.09
C LEU A 76 -17.69 -10.34 9.01
N GLN A 77 -17.48 -10.31 10.33
CA GLN A 77 -18.49 -10.72 11.31
C GLN A 77 -19.73 -9.83 11.19
N LYS A 78 -19.57 -8.51 11.18
CA LYS A 78 -20.69 -7.55 11.00
C LYS A 78 -21.48 -7.76 9.72
N LEU A 79 -20.82 -8.22 8.64
CA LEU A 79 -21.50 -8.56 7.39
C LEU A 79 -22.28 -9.89 7.47
N LYS A 80 -21.89 -10.80 8.36
CA LYS A 80 -22.52 -12.10 8.55
C LYS A 80 -23.67 -12.09 9.57
N GLY A 81 -23.73 -11.10 10.47
CA GLY A 81 -24.73 -10.96 11.53
C GLY A 81 -24.10 -11.08 12.90
#